data_AF-A0A0K0PL17-F1
#
_entry.id   AF-A0A0K0PL17-F1
#
_cell.length_a   1.000
_cell.length_b   1.000
_cell.length_c   1.000
_cell.angle_alpha   90.00
_cell.angle_beta   90.00
_cell.angle_gamma   90.00
#
_symmetry.space_group_name_H-M   'P 1'
#
loop_
_entity.id
_entity.type
_entity.pdbx_description
1 polymer ?
#
loop_
_entity_poly.entity_id
_entity_poly.type
_entity_poly.pdbx_seq_one_letter_code
_entity_poly.pdbx_strand_id
1 'polypeptide(L)'
;AHVEYETDLRHYAHVDCPGHADYVKNMITGAAQMDGAILVVSGADGPMPQTKEHILLAKQVGVPAIVVFLNKADQVDDEELLELVELEIQETLTTYEYPGDEIPIITGSALLALESLTQENIDSSNKWIQKIYDLMDIVDEYIPLPKRDTEKPFLMAIENVVSITGRGTVATGRVERGMIEVGQTVELVGLKTTRET
;
A
#
# COMPACT_ATOMS: atom_id res chain seq x y z
N ALA A 1 1.48 -5.33 -8.41
CA ALA A 1 2.90 -5.27 -8.86
C ALA A 1 3.75 -4.72 -7.73
N HIS A 2 5.05 -5.03 -7.68
CA HIS A 2 5.96 -4.49 -6.66
C HIS A 2 6.76 -3.34 -7.26
N VAL A 3 6.69 -2.15 -6.66
CA VAL A 3 7.41 -0.94 -7.06
C VAL A 3 8.15 -0.38 -5.85
N GLU A 4 9.36 0.13 -6.06
CA GLU A 4 10.15 0.76 -5.01
C GLU A 4 10.28 2.26 -5.28
N TYR A 5 10.23 3.05 -4.22
CA TYR A 5 10.46 4.48 -4.24
C TYR A 5 10.87 4.96 -2.84
N GLU A 6 11.35 6.19 -2.71
CA GLU A 6 11.83 6.73 -1.45
C GLU A 6 11.41 8.19 -1.28
N THR A 7 11.31 8.59 -0.02
CA THR A 7 11.29 9.98 0.44
C THR A 7 12.61 10.28 1.13
N ASP A 8 12.82 11.53 1.57
CA ASP A 8 14.00 11.90 2.34
C ASP A 8 14.09 11.14 3.70
N LEU A 9 12.96 10.62 4.20
CA LEU A 9 12.87 9.97 5.50
C LEU A 9 12.88 8.44 5.42
N ARG A 10 12.31 7.86 4.35
CA ARG A 10 11.97 6.43 4.31
C ARG A 10 12.10 5.85 2.91
N HIS A 11 12.43 4.57 2.85
CA HIS A 11 12.39 3.76 1.63
C HIS A 11 11.15 2.86 1.64
N TYR A 12 10.39 2.87 0.55
CA TYR A 12 9.12 2.19 0.42
C TYR A 12 9.18 1.05 -0.59
N ALA A 13 8.58 -0.08 -0.20
CA ALA A 13 8.17 -1.12 -1.12
C ALA A 13 6.64 -1.05 -1.24
N HIS A 14 6.14 -0.72 -2.42
CA HIS A 14 4.74 -0.55 -2.71
C HIS A 14 4.19 -1.77 -3.45
N VAL A 15 3.14 -2.36 -2.88
CA VAL A 15 2.42 -3.48 -3.47
C VAL A 15 1.09 -2.98 -4.02
N ASP A 16 0.98 -2.90 -5.33
CA ASP A 16 -0.27 -2.54 -6.00
C ASP A 16 -1.23 -3.75 -5.98
N CYS A 17 -2.34 -3.59 -5.25
CA CYS A 17 -3.36 -4.60 -5.03
C CYS A 17 -4.51 -4.46 -6.04
N PRO A 18 -4.85 -5.52 -6.79
CA PRO A 18 -5.92 -5.45 -7.78
C PRO A 18 -7.29 -5.30 -7.11
N GLY A 19 -8.08 -4.31 -7.55
CA GLY A 19 -9.37 -4.00 -6.94
C GLY A 19 -10.59 -4.75 -7.49
N HIS A 20 -10.38 -5.68 -8.42
CA HIS A 20 -11.46 -6.49 -8.98
C HIS A 20 -11.70 -7.73 -8.13
N ALA A 21 -12.97 -8.08 -7.87
CA ALA A 21 -13.38 -9.14 -6.94
C ALA A 21 -12.70 -10.51 -7.21
N ASP A 22 -12.44 -10.82 -8.49
CA ASP A 22 -11.76 -12.06 -8.88
C ASP A 22 -10.31 -12.19 -8.37
N TYR A 23 -9.68 -11.09 -7.97
CA TYR A 23 -8.28 -11.04 -7.52
C TYR A 23 -8.12 -10.76 -6.02
N VAL A 24 -9.19 -10.91 -5.24
CA VAL A 24 -9.17 -10.75 -3.76
C VAL A 24 -8.09 -11.62 -3.11
N LYS A 25 -7.79 -12.81 -3.65
CA LYS A 25 -6.71 -13.67 -3.14
C LYS A 25 -5.32 -13.01 -3.20
N ASN A 26 -5.06 -12.26 -4.27
CA ASN A 26 -3.79 -11.55 -4.44
C ASN A 26 -3.73 -10.34 -3.49
N MET A 27 -4.87 -9.71 -3.25
CA MET A 27 -4.99 -8.64 -2.26
C MET A 27 -4.73 -9.15 -0.84
N ILE A 28 -5.31 -10.29 -0.43
CA ILE A 28 -5.10 -10.87 0.92
C ILE A 28 -3.61 -11.16 1.17
N THR A 29 -2.92 -11.73 0.18
CA THR A 29 -1.49 -12.07 0.31
C THR A 29 -0.59 -10.83 0.36
N GLY A 30 -0.91 -9.79 -0.40
CA GLY A 30 -0.18 -8.50 -0.32
C GLY A 30 -0.48 -7.72 0.95
N ALA A 31 -1.75 -7.61 1.34
CA ALA A 31 -2.19 -6.81 2.48
C ALA A 31 -1.71 -7.36 3.83
N ALA A 32 -1.54 -8.68 3.96
CA ALA A 32 -0.96 -9.29 5.16
C ALA A 32 0.47 -8.81 5.46
N GLN A 33 1.18 -8.28 4.45
CA GLN A 33 2.54 -7.76 4.59
C GLN A 33 2.58 -6.23 4.69
N MET A 34 1.45 -5.53 4.66
CA MET A 34 1.42 -4.06 4.63
C MET A 34 1.56 -3.47 6.04
N ASP A 35 2.53 -2.58 6.20
CA ASP A 35 2.67 -1.75 7.41
C ASP A 35 1.68 -0.57 7.44
N GLY A 36 1.08 -0.28 6.29
CA GLY A 36 -0.03 0.64 6.13
C GLY A 36 -0.50 0.62 4.68
N ALA A 37 -1.69 1.15 4.41
CA ALA A 37 -2.29 1.14 3.08
C ALA A 37 -2.69 2.54 2.62
N ILE A 38 -2.60 2.78 1.31
CA ILE A 38 -3.18 3.96 0.67
C ILE A 38 -4.51 3.53 0.05
N LEU A 39 -5.62 4.02 0.60
CA LEU A 39 -6.96 3.77 0.07
C LEU A 39 -7.27 4.81 -1.01
N VAL A 40 -7.29 4.38 -2.27
CA VAL A 40 -7.64 5.26 -3.38
C VAL A 40 -9.14 5.19 -3.65
N VAL A 41 -9.82 6.33 -3.55
CA VAL A 41 -11.26 6.47 -3.85
C VAL A 41 -11.45 7.51 -4.94
N SER A 42 -12.40 7.30 -5.84
CA SER A 42 -12.72 8.28 -6.88
C SER A 42 -13.62 9.37 -6.31
N GLY A 43 -13.22 10.63 -6.39
CA GLY A 43 -14.04 11.78 -6.00
C GLY A 43 -15.31 11.91 -6.81
N ALA A 44 -15.33 11.39 -8.05
CA ALA A 44 -16.52 11.41 -8.90
C ALA A 44 -17.51 10.28 -8.58
N ASP A 45 -17.03 9.13 -8.10
CA ASP A 45 -17.84 7.92 -7.92
C ASP A 45 -18.16 7.62 -6.43
N GLY A 46 -17.36 8.15 -5.50
CA GLY A 46 -17.47 7.87 -4.07
C GLY A 46 -17.07 6.45 -3.67
N PRO A 47 -17.37 6.04 -2.42
CA PRO A 47 -17.05 4.71 -1.91
C PRO A 47 -17.95 3.62 -2.53
N MET A 48 -17.36 2.80 -3.39
CA MET A 48 -18.03 1.69 -4.07
C MET A 48 -18.06 0.42 -3.20
N PRO A 49 -18.87 -0.61 -3.54
CA PRO A 49 -18.90 -1.87 -2.81
C PRO A 49 -17.51 -2.52 -2.62
N GLN A 50 -16.64 -2.41 -3.63
CA GLN A 50 -15.26 -2.91 -3.57
C GLN A 50 -14.41 -2.13 -2.55
N THR A 51 -14.62 -0.82 -2.41
CA THR A 51 -13.96 0.00 -1.40
C THR A 51 -14.26 -0.53 0.00
N LYS A 52 -15.53 -0.86 0.27
CA LYS A 52 -15.98 -1.42 1.55
C LYS A 52 -15.38 -2.80 1.81
N GLU A 53 -15.34 -3.65 0.78
CA GLU A 53 -14.71 -4.97 0.87
C GLU A 53 -13.21 -4.88 1.16
N HIS A 54 -12.50 -3.94 0.52
CA HIS A 54 -11.07 -3.75 0.78
C HIS A 54 -10.78 -3.26 2.20
N ILE A 55 -11.57 -2.32 2.73
CA ILE A 55 -11.40 -1.83 4.10
C ILE A 55 -11.62 -2.99 5.09
N LEU A 56 -12.67 -3.79 4.88
CA LEU A 56 -12.95 -4.96 5.70
C LEU A 56 -11.79 -5.98 5.67
N LEU A 57 -11.28 -6.28 4.47
CA LEU A 57 -10.17 -7.23 4.32
C LEU A 57 -8.88 -6.69 4.95
N ALA A 58 -8.55 -5.41 4.73
CA ALA A 58 -7.41 -4.74 5.35
C ALA A 58 -7.48 -4.84 6.89
N LYS A 59 -8.66 -4.66 7.48
CA LYS A 59 -8.88 -4.84 8.91
C LYS A 59 -8.62 -6.29 9.35
N GLN A 60 -9.15 -7.26 8.59
CA GLN A 60 -9.03 -8.68 8.92
C GLN A 60 -7.59 -9.21 8.82
N VAL A 61 -6.80 -8.71 7.87
CA VAL A 61 -5.38 -9.06 7.75
C VAL A 61 -4.48 -8.25 8.68
N GLY A 62 -5.03 -7.24 9.37
CA GLY A 62 -4.33 -6.49 10.40
C GLY A 62 -3.54 -5.28 9.91
N VAL A 63 -3.92 -4.64 8.80
CA VAL A 63 -3.30 -3.39 8.35
C VAL A 63 -3.53 -2.30 9.40
N PRO A 64 -2.46 -1.75 10.02
CA PRO A 64 -2.59 -0.94 11.23
C PRO A 64 -2.98 0.52 10.96
N ALA A 65 -2.62 1.07 9.80
CA ALA A 65 -2.88 2.46 9.43
C ALA A 65 -3.30 2.56 7.95
N ILE A 66 -4.22 3.48 7.66
CA ILE A 66 -4.69 3.78 6.31
C ILE A 66 -4.58 5.29 6.09
N VAL A 67 -4.11 5.69 4.91
CA VAL A 67 -4.19 7.06 4.39
C VAL A 67 -5.09 7.04 3.16
N VAL A 68 -5.96 8.03 2.98
CA VAL A 68 -6.89 8.06 1.85
C VAL A 68 -6.40 9.05 0.79
N PHE A 69 -6.47 8.64 -0.47
CA PHE A 69 -6.29 9.53 -1.61
C PHE A 69 -7.59 9.61 -2.42
N LEU A 70 -8.24 10.77 -2.38
CA LEU A 70 -9.43 11.08 -3.17
C LEU A 70 -9.00 11.52 -4.57
N ASN A 71 -8.98 10.56 -5.48
CA ASN A 71 -8.49 10.69 -6.85
C ASN A 71 -9.56 11.23 -7.80
N LYS A 72 -9.16 11.64 -9.01
CA LYS A 72 -10.02 12.22 -10.05
C LYS A 72 -10.73 13.51 -9.63
N ALA A 73 -10.14 14.28 -8.71
CA ALA A 73 -10.67 15.58 -8.31
C ALA A 73 -10.77 16.57 -9.48
N ASP A 74 -10.02 16.34 -10.56
CA ASP A 74 -10.12 17.10 -11.81
C ASP A 74 -11.42 16.90 -12.59
N GLN A 75 -12.18 15.84 -12.28
CA GLN A 75 -13.46 15.52 -12.93
C GLN A 75 -14.66 16.04 -12.15
N VAL A 76 -14.43 16.67 -11.00
CA VAL A 76 -15.46 17.16 -10.09
C VAL A 76 -15.32 18.67 -9.98
N ASP A 77 -16.28 19.40 -10.53
CA ASP A 77 -16.30 20.87 -10.52
C ASP A 77 -16.92 21.46 -9.24
N ASP A 78 -17.57 20.62 -8.42
CA ASP A 78 -18.30 21.01 -7.21
C ASP A 78 -17.55 20.57 -5.95
N GLU A 79 -17.08 21.55 -5.18
CA GLU A 79 -16.35 21.31 -3.93
C GLU A 79 -17.24 20.70 -2.84
N GLU A 80 -18.54 21.02 -2.81
CA GLU A 80 -19.49 20.44 -1.86
C GLU A 80 -19.67 18.94 -2.09
N LEU A 81 -19.56 18.48 -3.34
CA LEU A 81 -19.63 17.05 -3.67
C LEU A 81 -18.41 16.30 -3.15
N LEU A 82 -17.21 16.90 -3.24
CA LEU A 82 -15.98 16.29 -2.73
C LEU A 82 -16.01 16.17 -1.21
N GLU A 83 -16.49 17.21 -0.51
CA GLU A 83 -16.68 17.19 0.95
C GLU A 83 -17.69 16.10 1.36
N LEU A 84 -18.78 15.93 0.60
CA LEU A 84 -19.74 14.86 0.87
C LEU A 84 -19.11 13.48 0.71
N VAL A 85 -18.34 13.26 -0.35
CA VAL A 85 -17.64 11.99 -0.57
C VAL A 85 -16.61 11.73 0.54
N GLU A 86 -15.92 12.77 1.01
CA GLU A 86 -14.99 12.67 2.14
C GLU A 86 -15.69 12.16 3.41
N LEU A 87 -16.84 12.75 3.74
CA LEU A 87 -17.67 12.32 4.88
C LEU A 87 -18.12 10.85 4.72
N GLU A 88 -18.57 10.44 3.54
CA GLU A 88 -18.98 9.05 3.30
C GLU A 88 -17.82 8.05 3.47
N ILE A 89 -16.59 8.45 3.10
CA ILE A 89 -15.39 7.63 3.31
C ILE A 89 -15.07 7.51 4.79
N GLN A 90 -15.12 8.62 5.54
CA GLN A 90 -14.89 8.64 6.99
C GLN A 90 -15.91 7.74 7.72
N GLU A 91 -17.20 7.86 7.40
CA GLU A 91 -18.25 7.00 7.96
C GLU A 91 -18.02 5.53 7.63
N THR A 92 -17.59 5.24 6.40
CA THR A 92 -17.29 3.87 5.97
C THR A 92 -16.10 3.29 6.75
N LEU A 93 -15.02 4.06 6.92
CA LEU A 93 -13.85 3.66 7.72
C LEU A 93 -14.24 3.41 9.19
N THR A 94 -15.03 4.31 9.78
CA THR A 94 -15.55 4.19 11.15
C THR A 94 -16.41 2.94 11.31
N THR A 95 -17.26 2.62 10.33
CA THR A 95 -18.09 1.41 10.33
C THR A 95 -17.26 0.13 10.41
N TYR A 96 -16.06 0.12 9.82
CA TYR A 96 -15.13 -1.02 9.84
C TYR A 96 -14.03 -0.88 10.92
N GLU A 97 -14.30 -0.11 11.98
CA GLU A 97 -13.43 0.03 13.16
C GLU A 97 -12.05 0.64 12.87
N TYR A 98 -11.95 1.47 11.83
CA TYR A 98 -10.84 2.40 11.66
C TYR A 98 -11.20 3.77 12.25
N PRO A 99 -10.23 4.59 12.68
CA PRO A 99 -10.50 5.93 13.20
C PRO A 99 -10.78 6.89 12.03
N GLY A 100 -11.97 6.79 11.41
CA GLY A 100 -12.31 7.53 10.19
C GLY A 100 -12.08 9.04 10.30
N ASP A 101 -12.42 9.64 11.45
CA ASP A 101 -12.28 11.08 11.70
C ASP A 101 -10.81 11.54 11.87
N GLU A 102 -9.88 10.61 12.13
CA GLU A 102 -8.45 10.89 12.32
C GLU A 102 -7.61 10.51 11.09
N ILE A 103 -8.17 9.75 10.14
CA ILE A 103 -7.45 9.29 8.95
C ILE A 103 -7.28 10.47 7.99
N PRO A 104 -6.03 10.80 7.60
CA PRO A 104 -5.78 11.86 6.62
C PRO A 104 -6.36 11.53 5.25
N ILE A 105 -7.00 12.51 4.63
CA ILE A 105 -7.56 12.43 3.28
C ILE A 105 -6.91 13.50 2.42
N ILE A 106 -6.28 13.10 1.31
CA ILE A 106 -5.68 14.01 0.32
C ILE A 106 -6.50 13.95 -0.97
N THR A 107 -6.96 15.10 -1.43
CA THR A 107 -7.70 15.23 -2.68
C THR A 107 -6.79 15.66 -3.82
N GLY A 108 -6.82 14.93 -4.94
CA GLY A 108 -5.91 15.16 -6.06
C GLY A 108 -6.28 14.44 -7.35
N SER A 109 -5.40 14.56 -8.34
CA SER A 109 -5.52 13.87 -9.64
C SER A 109 -4.21 13.17 -9.99
N ALA A 110 -4.21 11.83 -9.86
CA ALA A 110 -3.05 11.03 -10.20
C ALA A 110 -2.74 11.07 -11.71
N LEU A 111 -3.77 11.18 -12.56
CA LEU A 111 -3.60 11.27 -14.01
C LEU A 111 -2.89 12.57 -14.39
N LEU A 112 -3.40 13.72 -13.94
CA LEU A 112 -2.81 15.01 -14.28
C LEU A 112 -1.42 15.19 -13.67
N ALA A 113 -1.15 14.60 -12.50
CA ALA A 113 0.19 14.54 -11.93
C ALA A 113 1.15 13.76 -12.85
N LEU A 114 0.75 12.58 -13.31
CA LEU A 114 1.56 11.74 -14.21
C LEU A 114 1.78 12.39 -15.58
N GLU A 115 0.74 12.99 -16.15
CA GLU A 115 0.84 13.73 -17.42
C GLU A 115 1.81 14.91 -17.30
N SER A 116 1.79 15.61 -16.18
CA SER A 116 2.71 16.73 -15.94
C SER A 116 4.17 16.27 -15.79
N LEU A 117 4.40 15.09 -15.22
CA LEU A 117 5.73 14.47 -15.08
C LEU A 117 6.27 13.88 -16.38
N THR A 118 5.40 13.60 -17.36
CA THR A 118 5.78 13.00 -18.65
C THR A 118 5.98 14.02 -19.77
N GLN A 119 5.72 15.31 -19.50
CA GLN A 119 6.01 16.41 -20.42
C GLN A 119 7.51 16.73 -20.47
N GLU A 120 7.98 17.23 -21.62
CA GLU A 120 9.39 17.61 -21.83
C GLU A 120 9.87 18.71 -20.86
N ASN A 121 8.95 19.60 -20.45
CA ASN A 121 9.20 20.63 -19.45
C ASN A 121 8.41 20.30 -18.19
N ILE A 122 9.02 19.57 -17.26
CA ILE A 122 8.42 19.24 -15.97
C ILE A 122 8.23 20.53 -15.17
N ASP A 123 6.98 20.93 -14.99
CA ASP A 123 6.62 21.99 -14.06
C ASP A 123 6.47 21.41 -12.64
N SER A 124 7.55 21.45 -11.87
CA SER A 124 7.55 21.01 -10.47
C SER A 124 6.61 21.84 -9.57
N SER A 125 6.12 23.00 -10.04
CA SER A 125 5.13 23.81 -9.32
C SER A 125 3.68 23.42 -9.63
N ASN A 126 3.47 22.40 -10.45
CA ASN A 126 2.13 21.90 -10.77
C ASN A 126 1.40 21.42 -9.50
N LYS A 127 0.20 21.96 -9.28
CA LYS A 127 -0.61 21.66 -8.09
C LYS A 127 -0.89 20.16 -7.89
N TRP A 128 -1.03 19.39 -8.97
CA TRP A 128 -1.33 17.95 -8.89
C TRP A 128 -0.11 17.13 -8.51
N ILE A 129 1.08 17.54 -8.98
CA ILE A 129 2.35 16.95 -8.53
C ILE A 129 2.53 17.22 -7.03
N GLN A 130 2.27 18.44 -6.58
CA GLN A 130 2.34 18.79 -5.16
C GLN A 130 1.39 17.94 -4.30
N LYS A 131 0.20 17.58 -4.80
CA LYS A 131 -0.69 16.64 -4.08
C LYS A 131 -0.14 15.23 -3.90
N ILE A 132 0.74 14.77 -4.78
CA ILE A 132 1.43 13.48 -4.58
C ILE A 132 2.54 13.61 -3.54
N TYR A 133 3.25 14.74 -3.50
CA TYR A 133 4.21 15.03 -2.43
C TYR A 133 3.51 15.16 -1.07
N ASP A 134 2.43 15.95 -0.98
CA ASP A 134 1.59 16.08 0.23
C ASP A 134 1.12 14.70 0.74
N LEU A 135 0.69 13.81 -0.18
CA LEU A 135 0.30 12.44 0.16
C LEU A 135 1.47 11.67 0.79
N MET A 136 2.66 11.77 0.21
CA MET A 136 3.83 11.04 0.70
C MET A 136 4.34 11.59 2.04
N ASP A 137 4.29 12.90 2.25
CA ASP A 137 4.61 13.54 3.52
C ASP A 137 3.66 13.04 4.63
N ILE A 138 2.37 12.97 4.33
CA ILE A 138 1.36 12.41 5.26
C ILE A 138 1.61 10.92 5.52
N VAL A 139 1.99 10.14 4.50
CA VAL A 139 2.35 8.73 4.68
C VAL A 139 3.59 8.59 5.59
N ASP A 140 4.58 9.46 5.44
CA ASP A 140 5.77 9.54 6.29
C ASP A 140 5.43 9.91 7.75
N GLU A 141 4.43 10.74 7.98
CA GLU A 141 4.03 11.17 9.33
C GLU A 141 3.06 10.20 10.00
N TYR A 142 2.01 9.78 9.28
CA TYR A 142 0.88 9.06 9.84
C TYR A 142 1.12 7.55 9.95
N ILE A 143 1.76 6.93 8.95
CA ILE A 143 2.02 5.48 8.99
C ILE A 143 3.19 5.23 9.95
N PRO A 144 2.98 4.49 11.06
CA PRO A 144 4.03 4.25 12.03
C PRO A 144 5.11 3.35 11.44
N LEU A 145 6.37 3.62 11.78
CA LEU A 145 7.45 2.70 11.43
C LEU A 145 7.26 1.38 12.20
N PRO A 146 7.18 0.23 11.49
CA PRO A 146 7.00 -1.04 12.14
C PRO A 146 8.24 -1.37 12.98
N LYS A 147 8.01 -1.85 14.21
CA LYS A 147 9.10 -2.33 15.05
C LYS A 147 9.66 -3.63 14.48
N ARG A 148 10.84 -3.56 13.86
CA ARG A 148 11.54 -4.73 13.32
C ARG A 148 12.22 -5.49 14.45
N ASP A 149 11.91 -6.77 14.57
CA ASP A 149 12.46 -7.63 15.62
C ASP A 149 13.65 -8.44 15.09
N THR A 150 14.78 -7.76 14.92
CA THR A 150 15.99 -8.31 14.27
C THR A 150 16.77 -9.29 15.15
N GLU A 151 16.51 -9.33 16.45
CA GLU A 151 17.21 -10.22 17.39
C GLU A 151 16.60 -11.63 17.46
N LYS A 152 15.40 -11.82 16.91
CA LYS A 152 14.73 -13.12 16.87
C LYS A 152 15.33 -14.05 15.79
N PRO A 153 15.07 -15.37 15.87
CA PRO A 153 15.42 -16.28 14.80
C PRO A 153 14.77 -15.87 13.47
N PHE A 154 15.55 -15.96 12.38
CA PHE A 154 15.09 -15.62 11.04
C PHE A 154 13.81 -16.35 10.68
N LEU A 155 12.82 -15.59 10.19
CA LEU A 155 11.61 -16.13 9.60
C LEU A 155 11.17 -15.19 8.48
N MET A 156 10.93 -15.77 7.31
CA MET A 156 10.47 -15.06 6.12
C MET A 156 9.30 -15.83 5.52
N ALA A 157 8.18 -15.14 5.29
CA ALA A 157 7.06 -15.71 4.56
C ALA A 157 7.38 -15.71 3.07
N ILE A 158 7.28 -16.87 2.41
CA ILE A 158 7.52 -16.97 0.96
C ILE A 158 6.25 -16.55 0.23
N GLU A 159 6.35 -15.47 -0.55
CA GLU A 159 5.27 -14.96 -1.40
C GLU A 159 5.33 -15.59 -2.80
N ASN A 160 6.53 -15.66 -3.38
CA ASN A 160 6.72 -16.17 -4.73
C ASN A 160 8.07 -16.88 -4.87
N VAL A 161 8.17 -17.76 -5.87
CA VAL A 161 9.40 -18.49 -6.20
C VAL A 161 9.66 -18.38 -7.70
N VAL A 162 10.83 -17.85 -8.04
CA VAL A 162 11.25 -17.59 -9.42
C VAL A 162 12.59 -18.27 -9.70
N SER A 163 12.71 -18.90 -10.86
CA SER A 163 13.97 -19.48 -11.32
C SER A 163 14.70 -18.51 -12.23
N ILE A 164 15.85 -18.02 -11.79
CA ILE A 164 16.69 -17.10 -12.58
C ILE A 164 17.81 -17.91 -13.25
N THR A 165 17.81 -17.92 -14.59
CA THR A 165 18.83 -18.61 -15.38
C THR A 165 20.23 -18.14 -14.98
N GLY A 166 21.10 -19.07 -14.60
CA GLY A 166 22.47 -18.78 -14.19
C GLY A 166 22.66 -18.35 -12.73
N ARG A 167 21.59 -18.14 -11.95
CA ARG A 167 21.66 -17.86 -10.50
C ARG A 167 21.00 -18.93 -9.63
N GLY A 168 19.93 -19.56 -10.12
CA GLY A 168 19.19 -20.60 -9.41
C GLY A 168 17.79 -20.16 -8.99
N THR A 169 17.26 -20.80 -7.95
CA THR A 169 15.92 -20.53 -7.40
C THR A 169 15.98 -19.37 -6.42
N VAL A 170 15.11 -18.38 -6.61
CA VAL A 170 14.95 -17.22 -5.74
C VAL A 170 13.57 -17.27 -5.12
N ALA A 171 13.50 -17.31 -3.80
CA ALA A 171 12.27 -17.10 -3.05
C ALA A 171 12.18 -15.62 -2.65
N THR A 172 11.04 -14.99 -2.90
CA THR A 172 10.78 -13.60 -2.52
C THR A 172 9.71 -13.54 -1.45
N GLY A 173 9.80 -12.55 -0.57
CA GLY A 173 8.79 -12.25 0.44
C GLY A 173 9.34 -11.36 1.55
N ARG A 174 8.46 -11.00 2.49
CA ARG A 174 8.81 -10.14 3.62
C ARG A 174 9.47 -10.95 4.74
N VAL A 175 10.58 -10.42 5.26
CA VAL A 175 11.19 -10.94 6.49
C VAL A 175 10.34 -10.48 7.67
N GLU A 176 9.70 -11.44 8.34
CA GLU A 176 8.83 -11.19 9.49
C GLU A 176 9.63 -10.86 10.75
N ARG A 177 10.79 -11.50 10.91
CA ARG A 177 11.69 -11.31 12.06
C ARG A 177 13.09 -11.87 11.80
N GLY A 178 14.01 -11.42 12.64
CA GLY A 178 15.42 -11.82 12.57
C GLY A 178 16.17 -11.20 11.41
N MET A 179 17.32 -11.79 11.13
CA MET A 179 18.19 -11.42 10.02
C MET A 179 18.79 -12.67 9.41
N ILE A 180 19.09 -12.61 8.11
CA ILE A 180 19.80 -13.67 7.39
C ILE A 180 21.02 -13.08 6.70
N GLU A 181 22.13 -13.80 6.76
CA GLU A 181 23.35 -13.46 6.04
C GLU A 181 23.67 -14.52 4.99
N VAL A 182 24.42 -14.12 3.95
CA VAL A 182 24.84 -15.03 2.88
C VAL A 182 25.67 -16.16 3.48
N GLY A 183 25.26 -17.40 3.20
CA GLY A 183 25.92 -18.62 3.68
C GLY A 183 25.35 -19.22 4.97
N GLN A 184 24.37 -18.57 5.59
CA GLN A 184 23.61 -19.18 6.70
C GLN A 184 22.65 -20.25 6.19
N THR A 185 22.58 -21.36 6.92
CA THR A 185 21.62 -22.45 6.66
C THR A 185 20.23 -22.03 7.08
N VAL A 186 19.22 -22.38 6.28
CA VAL A 186 17.81 -22.16 6.60
C VAL A 186 16.98 -23.42 6.44
N GLU A 187 15.85 -23.47 7.14
CA GLU A 187 14.87 -24.53 6.99
C GLU A 187 13.67 -24.05 6.18
N LEU A 188 13.28 -24.82 5.17
CA LEU A 188 12.02 -24.64 4.47
C LEU A 188 10.91 -25.39 5.23
N VAL A 189 10.05 -24.63 5.91
CA VAL A 189 8.99 -25.17 6.78
C VAL A 189 7.62 -24.95 6.17
N GLY A 190 6.77 -25.99 6.17
CA GLY A 190 5.36 -25.92 5.75
C GLY A 190 5.08 -26.61 4.40
N LEU A 191 3.80 -27.00 4.21
CA LEU A 191 3.24 -27.76 3.07
C LEU A 191 3.83 -29.18 2.86
N LYS A 192 5.13 -29.36 3.05
CA LYS A 192 5.87 -30.63 2.93
C LYS A 192 6.72 -30.85 4.19
N THR A 193 7.42 -31.99 4.23
CA THR A 193 8.41 -32.28 5.28
C THR A 193 9.50 -31.22 5.27
N THR A 194 9.82 -30.71 6.47
CA THR A 194 10.88 -29.71 6.67
C THR A 194 12.20 -30.19 6.08
N ARG A 195 12.90 -29.30 5.37
CA ARG A 195 14.19 -29.57 4.76
C ARG A 195 15.14 -28.39 4.97
N GLU A 196 16.38 -28.70 5.34
CA GLU A 196 17.49 -27.75 5.41
C GLU A 196 18.08 -27.47 4.02
N THR A 197 18.45 -26.21 3.79
CA THR A 197 19.12 -25.71 2.57
C THR A 197 20.27 -24.79 2.90
#